data_AF-A0A968A5F8-F1
#
_entry.id   AF-A0A968A5F8-F1
#
_cell.length_a   1.000
_cell.length_b   1.000
_cell.length_c   1.000
_cell.angle_alpha   90.00
_cell.angle_beta   90.00
_cell.angle_gamma   90.00
#
_symmetry.space_group_name_H-M   'P 1'
#
loop_
_entity.id
_entity.type
_entity.pdbx_description
1 polymer ?
#
loop_
_entity_poly.entity_id
_entity_poly.type
_entity_poly.pdbx_seq_one_letter_code
_entity_poly.pdbx_strand_id
1 'polypeptide(L)'
;TAADKYLFSLPMWNFGIPYKLKHYLDVIVQPGYTFSYSPEEGYKGLMTGKPIATIYARGGAYGSGTGAESYDLQKAYLEHILTFIGFGDFQTILVEPTLVPPEDKEK
;
A
#
# COMPACT_ATOMS: atom_id res chain seq x y z
N THR A 1 -3.64 -19.62 -1.23
CA THR A 1 -2.91 -18.58 -0.47
C THR A 1 -2.19 -19.23 0.70
N ALA A 2 -0.89 -19.51 0.56
CA ALA A 2 -0.15 -20.33 1.54
C ALA A 2 0.53 -19.53 2.68
N ALA A 3 0.79 -18.24 2.49
CA ALA A 3 1.47 -17.44 3.51
C ALA A 3 0.52 -17.01 4.64
N ASP A 4 1.06 -17.04 5.86
CA ASP A 4 0.37 -16.68 7.10
C ASP A 4 0.41 -15.17 7.39
N LYS A 5 1.44 -14.47 6.88
CA LYS A 5 1.68 -13.04 7.12
C LYS A 5 2.23 -12.38 5.86
N TYR A 6 2.00 -11.08 5.71
CA TYR A 6 2.40 -10.30 4.55
C TYR A 6 3.14 -9.04 4.98
N LEU A 7 4.22 -8.71 4.26
CA LEU A 7 4.99 -7.49 4.44
C LEU A 7 5.24 -6.85 3.08
N PHE A 8 4.87 -5.59 2.92
CA PHE A 8 5.22 -4.78 1.76
C PHE A 8 6.19 -3.68 2.20
N SER A 9 7.40 -3.67 1.65
CA SER A 9 8.35 -2.56 1.82
C SER A 9 8.66 -1.97 0.46
N LEU A 10 8.41 -0.66 0.30
CA LEU A 10 8.46 -0.03 -1.01
C LEU A 10 8.86 1.46 -0.94
N PRO A 11 9.66 1.92 -1.91
CA PRO A 11 9.89 3.34 -2.13
C PRO A 11 8.72 3.97 -2.89
N MET A 12 8.61 5.30 -2.83
CA MET A 12 7.76 6.08 -3.73
C MET A 12 8.53 6.39 -5.00
N TRP A 13 8.00 6.00 -6.16
CA TRP A 13 8.51 6.39 -7.48
C TRP A 13 7.44 7.12 -8.26
N ASN A 14 7.74 8.36 -8.67
CA ASN A 14 6.80 9.21 -9.42
C ASN A 14 5.41 9.24 -8.77
N PHE A 15 5.37 9.56 -7.47
CA PHE A 15 4.16 9.65 -6.64
C PHE A 15 3.46 8.32 -6.33
N GLY A 16 3.82 7.22 -7.00
CA GLY A 16 3.16 5.92 -6.88
C GLY A 16 4.07 4.79 -6.41
N ILE A 17 3.57 3.57 -6.59
CA ILE A 17 4.30 2.33 -6.31
C ILE A 17 5.25 1.96 -7.47
N PRO A 18 6.35 1.21 -7.22
CA PRO A 18 7.21 0.70 -8.29
C PRO A 18 6.46 -0.19 -9.28
N TYR A 19 6.79 -0.09 -10.57
CA TYR A 19 6.13 -0.85 -11.65
C TYR A 19 6.19 -2.38 -11.43
N LYS A 20 7.27 -2.90 -10.84
CA LYS A 20 7.39 -4.33 -10.53
C LYS A 20 6.36 -4.78 -9.49
N LEU A 21 6.09 -3.94 -8.49
CA LEU A 21 5.06 -4.23 -7.50
C LEU A 21 3.67 -4.16 -8.13
N LYS A 22 3.41 -3.18 -9.00
CA LYS A 22 2.16 -3.12 -9.77
C LYS A 22 1.94 -4.39 -10.60
N HIS A 23 2.97 -4.86 -11.29
CA HIS A 23 2.92 -6.12 -12.04
C HIS A 23 2.63 -7.32 -11.12
N TYR A 24 3.32 -7.43 -9.98
CA TYR A 24 3.04 -8.50 -9.00
C TYR A 24 1.58 -8.48 -8.54
N LEU A 25 1.05 -7.30 -8.20
CA LEU A 25 -0.34 -7.14 -7.80
C LEU A 25 -1.30 -7.56 -8.92
N ASP A 26 -1.05 -7.18 -10.17
CA ASP A 26 -1.88 -7.59 -11.30
C ASP A 26 -1.92 -9.11 -11.52
N VAL A 27 -0.82 -9.81 -11.20
CA VAL A 27 -0.76 -11.27 -11.28
C VAL A 27 -1.56 -11.94 -10.17
N ILE A 28 -1.51 -11.42 -8.95
CA ILE A 28 -2.15 -12.08 -7.80
C ILE A 28 -3.60 -11.65 -7.57
N VAL A 29 -3.99 -10.45 -8.00
CA VAL A 29 -5.34 -9.92 -7.81
C VAL A 29 -6.27 -10.49 -8.88
N GLN A 30 -6.71 -11.73 -8.66
CA GLN A 30 -7.51 -12.50 -9.61
C GLN A 30 -8.75 -13.13 -8.95
N PRO A 31 -9.87 -13.29 -9.69
CA PRO A 31 -11.06 -13.98 -9.19
C PRO A 31 -10.74 -15.41 -8.76
N GLY A 32 -11.22 -15.82 -7.57
CA GLY A 32 -10.96 -17.12 -6.98
C GLY A 32 -9.59 -17.29 -6.32
N TYR A 33 -8.67 -16.32 -6.48
CA TYR A 33 -7.35 -16.33 -5.84
C TYR A 33 -7.32 -15.42 -4.62
N THR A 34 -7.59 -14.13 -4.79
CA THR A 34 -7.55 -13.13 -3.71
C THR A 34 -8.83 -12.33 -3.57
N PHE A 35 -9.73 -12.40 -4.54
CA PHE A 35 -11.09 -11.89 -4.42
C PHE A 35 -12.09 -12.84 -5.11
N SER A 36 -13.37 -12.74 -4.78
CA SER A 36 -14.47 -13.38 -5.50
C SER A 36 -15.52 -12.34 -5.87
N TYR A 37 -16.40 -12.68 -6.81
CA TYR A 37 -17.55 -11.87 -7.18
C TYR A 37 -18.79 -12.76 -7.31
N SER A 38 -19.92 -12.31 -6.79
CA SER A 38 -21.25 -12.84 -7.14
C SER A 38 -22.22 -11.69 -7.42
N PRO A 39 -23.28 -11.92 -8.22
CA PRO A 39 -24.32 -10.92 -8.45
C PRO A 39 -24.98 -10.42 -7.15
N GLU A 40 -25.10 -11.28 -6.13
CA GLU A 40 -25.80 -10.98 -4.89
C GLU A 40 -24.94 -10.24 -3.86
N GLU A 41 -23.67 -10.65 -3.69
CA GLU A 41 -22.76 -10.10 -2.67
C GLU A 41 -21.79 -9.03 -3.24
N GLY A 42 -21.67 -8.94 -4.56
CA GLY A 42 -20.66 -8.11 -5.22
C GLY A 42 -19.24 -8.66 -5.03
N TYR A 43 -18.25 -7.77 -5.04
CA TYR A 43 -16.85 -8.14 -4.83
C TYR A 43 -16.56 -8.41 -3.35
N LYS A 44 -15.83 -9.50 -3.09
CA LYS A 44 -15.43 -9.91 -1.75
C LYS A 44 -13.96 -10.30 -1.72
N GLY A 45 -13.20 -9.69 -0.82
CA GLY A 45 -11.82 -10.06 -0.56
C GLY A 45 -11.70 -11.44 0.11
N LEU A 46 -10.69 -12.21 -0.26
CA LEU A 46 -10.43 -13.56 0.27
C LEU A 46 -9.24 -13.60 1.24
N MET A 47 -8.52 -12.49 1.41
CA MET A 47 -7.33 -12.38 2.27
C MET A 47 -7.66 -11.98 3.71
N THR A 48 -8.77 -12.49 4.25
CA THR A 48 -9.29 -12.08 5.57
C THR A 48 -8.54 -12.75 6.72
N GLY A 49 -8.49 -12.08 7.88
CA GLY A 49 -7.90 -12.62 9.12
C GLY A 49 -6.38 -12.79 9.11
N LYS A 50 -5.69 -12.29 8.06
CA LYS A 50 -4.24 -12.42 7.92
C LYS A 50 -3.53 -11.12 8.29
N PRO A 51 -2.50 -11.15 9.17
CA PRO A 51 -1.71 -9.97 9.49
C PRO A 51 -0.98 -9.42 8.27
N ILE A 52 -0.96 -8.10 8.15
CA ILE A 52 -0.22 -7.38 7.12
C ILE A 52 0.50 -6.16 7.69
N ALA A 53 1.74 -5.95 7.23
CA ALA A 53 2.52 -4.76 7.50
C ALA A 53 2.94 -4.07 6.20
N THR A 54 2.99 -2.74 6.23
CA THR A 54 3.44 -1.91 5.11
C THR A 54 4.50 -0.93 5.58
N ILE A 55 5.56 -0.78 4.81
CA ILE A 55 6.68 0.12 5.09
C ILE A 55 6.89 0.99 3.85
N TYR A 56 6.61 2.28 3.99
CA TYR A 56 6.75 3.26 2.92
C TYR A 56 7.96 4.15 3.18
N ALA A 57 8.79 4.35 2.17
CA ALA A 57 9.86 5.34 2.18
C ALA A 57 9.67 6.34 1.04
N ARG A 58 9.75 7.65 1.34
CA ARG A 58 9.59 8.70 0.32
C ARG A 58 10.39 9.95 0.62
N GLY A 59 10.76 10.63 -0.46
CA GLY A 59 11.67 11.77 -0.44
C GLY A 59 11.03 13.02 0.17
N GLY A 60 9.88 13.42 -0.36
CA GLY A 60 9.08 14.54 0.15
C GLY A 60 8.12 14.13 1.27
N ALA A 61 7.47 15.13 1.87
CA ALA A 61 6.38 14.95 2.82
C ALA A 61 5.03 15.11 2.11
N TYR A 62 4.11 14.16 2.32
CA TYR A 62 2.78 14.16 1.67
C TYR A 62 1.63 13.95 2.68
N GLY A 63 1.93 14.09 3.98
CA GLY A 63 0.94 14.00 5.05
C GLY A 63 0.02 15.22 5.10
N SER A 64 -1.00 15.14 5.96
CA SER A 64 -1.95 16.24 6.18
C SER A 64 -1.24 17.52 6.60
N GLY A 65 -1.63 18.64 6.00
CA GLY A 65 -1.07 19.97 6.23
C GLY A 65 0.10 20.33 5.31
N THR A 66 0.50 19.45 4.39
CA THR A 66 1.62 19.72 3.47
C THR A 66 1.19 20.46 2.20
N GLY A 67 -0.10 20.44 1.86
CA GLY A 67 -0.60 20.92 0.56
C GLY A 67 -0.22 20.02 -0.62
N ALA A 68 0.42 18.87 -0.34
CA ALA A 68 0.87 17.88 -1.31
C ALA A 68 0.17 16.52 -1.10
N GLU A 69 -0.88 16.47 -0.29
CA GLU A 69 -1.59 15.23 0.09
C GLU A 69 -2.12 14.46 -1.12
N SER A 70 -2.58 15.19 -2.14
CA SER A 70 -3.09 14.62 -3.39
C SER A 70 -2.03 13.90 -4.22
N TYR A 71 -0.74 14.10 -3.91
CA TYR A 71 0.37 13.42 -4.55
C TYR A 71 0.76 12.11 -3.86
N ASP A 72 0.12 11.72 -2.75
CA ASP A 72 0.31 10.39 -2.17
C ASP A 72 -0.51 9.32 -2.91
N LEU A 73 -0.08 8.96 -4.12
CA LEU A 73 -0.66 7.83 -4.84
C LEU A 73 -0.05 6.50 -4.42
N GLN A 74 1.06 6.50 -3.67
CA GLN A 74 1.78 5.31 -3.24
C GLN A 74 1.00 4.55 -2.16
N LYS A 75 0.79 5.19 -1.00
CA LYS A 75 0.10 4.58 0.13
C LYS A 75 -1.36 4.36 -0.20
N ALA A 76 -1.99 5.37 -0.81
CA ALA A 76 -3.40 5.31 -1.20
C ALA A 76 -3.70 4.13 -2.14
N TYR A 77 -2.89 3.93 -3.19
CA TYR A 77 -3.10 2.81 -4.11
C TYR A 77 -2.87 1.45 -3.43
N LEU A 78 -1.76 1.30 -2.69
CA LEU A 78 -1.43 0.02 -2.09
C LEU A 78 -2.46 -0.41 -1.04
N GLU A 79 -2.85 0.50 -0.14
CA GLU A 79 -3.86 0.16 0.87
C GLU A 79 -5.23 -0.06 0.24
N HIS A 80 -5.60 0.68 -0.82
CA HIS A 80 -6.85 0.45 -1.54
C HIS A 80 -6.91 -0.97 -2.12
N ILE A 81 -5.88 -1.40 -2.85
CA ILE A 81 -5.89 -2.74 -3.48
C ILE A 81 -5.78 -3.87 -2.45
N LEU A 82 -5.05 -3.66 -1.36
CA LEU A 82 -4.96 -4.63 -0.26
C LEU A 82 -6.30 -4.75 0.49
N THR A 83 -6.99 -3.63 0.69
CA THR A 83 -8.35 -3.60 1.27
C THR A 83 -9.33 -4.33 0.38
N PHE A 84 -9.28 -4.08 -0.94
CA PHE A 84 -10.12 -4.76 -1.93
C PHE A 84 -9.98 -6.29 -1.84
N ILE A 85 -8.77 -6.81 -1.69
CA ILE A 85 -8.55 -8.26 -1.54
C ILE A 85 -8.80 -8.80 -0.13
N GLY A 86 -9.20 -7.97 0.83
CA GLY A 86 -9.74 -8.41 2.12
C GLY A 86 -8.84 -8.19 3.34
N PHE A 87 -7.72 -7.48 3.21
CA PHE A 87 -6.97 -7.01 4.38
C PHE A 87 -7.72 -5.85 5.06
N GLY A 88 -7.80 -5.84 6.39
CA GLY A 88 -8.58 -4.84 7.14
C GLY A 88 -7.80 -4.06 8.20
N ASP A 89 -6.65 -4.57 8.65
CA ASP A 89 -5.81 -3.91 9.65
C ASP A 89 -4.35 -3.91 9.19
N PHE A 90 -3.77 -2.71 9.10
CA PHE A 90 -2.44 -2.48 8.53
C PHE A 90 -1.48 -2.00 9.62
N GLN A 91 -0.40 -2.75 9.82
CA GLN A 91 0.75 -2.27 10.59
C GLN A 91 1.62 -1.40 9.68
N THR A 92 1.38 -0.09 9.67
CA THR A 92 2.04 0.85 8.74
C THR A 92 3.21 1.58 9.40
N ILE A 93 4.38 1.55 8.74
CA ILE A 93 5.54 2.38 9.04
C ILE A 93 5.75 3.33 7.86
N LEU A 94 5.83 4.62 8.14
CA LEU A 94 6.04 5.67 7.15
C LEU A 94 7.35 6.41 7.45
N VAL A 95 8.27 6.42 6.49
CA VAL A 95 9.58 7.07 6.58
C VAL A 95 9.61 8.24 5.59
N GLU A 96 9.39 9.44 6.11
CA GLU A 96 9.41 10.70 5.33
C GLU A 96 9.72 11.93 6.20
N PRO A 97 10.14 13.06 5.60
CA PRO A 97 10.83 13.14 4.31
C PRO A 97 12.25 12.55 4.41
N THR A 98 12.84 12.13 3.30
CA THR A 98 14.18 11.51 3.26
C THR A 98 15.17 12.20 2.31
N LEU A 99 14.75 13.26 1.61
CA LEU A 99 15.63 14.02 0.71
C LEU A 99 16.77 14.75 1.42
N VAL A 100 16.54 15.17 2.67
CA VAL A 100 17.53 15.84 3.52
C VAL A 100 17.85 14.98 4.74
N PRO A 101 19.12 14.98 5.20
CA PRO A 101 19.53 14.30 6.42
C PRO A 101 18.67 14.74 7.62
N PRO A 102 18.46 13.88 8.63
CA PRO A 102 17.68 14.23 9.83
C PRO A 102 18.16 15.51 10.52
N GLU A 103 19.45 15.78 10.46
CA GLU A 103 20.15 16.93 11.08
C GLU A 103 19.73 18.28 10.47
N ASP A 104 19.21 18.28 9.24
CA ASP A 104 18.86 19.48 8.48
C ASP A 104 17.34 19.73 8.41
N LYS A 105 16.52 18.98 9.17
CA LYS A 105 15.04 19.08 9.13
C LYS A 105 14.44 20.26 9.94
N GLU A 106 15.23 20.97 10.76
CA GLU A 106 14.75 22.02 11.68
C GLU A 106 15.46 23.39 11.52
N LYS A 107 15.94 23.73 10.32
CA LYS A 107 16.36 25.11 9.99
C LYS A 107 15.33 25.80 9.10
#